data_AF-A0A7L5ZDF6-F1
#
_entry.id   AF-A0A7L5ZDF6-F1
#
_cell.length_a   1.000
_cell.length_b   1.000
_cell.length_c   1.000
_cell.angle_alpha   90.00
_cell.angle_beta   90.00
_cell.angle_gamma   90.00
#
_symmetry.space_group_name_H-M   'P 1'
#
loop_
_entity.id
_entity.type
_entity.pdbx_description
1 polymer ?
#
loop_
_entity_poly.entity_id
_entity_poly.type
_entity_poly.pdbx_seq_one_letter_code
_entity_poly.pdbx_strand_id
1 'polypeptide(L)'
;MLDLLYPPHFHARVLPGSELDRAANLLVSWLVHAEALLTRRDIQLAAAHNKVKHGLAVRPRNDLRIDMFENDPASGGLEAPVSAMQNSIPVIDRPSVLFLSRPPRAEDSPRECLELTLLRVDLPSVLAETYMLATVHAAVFHTAARRYEGLGTDAIGIPPFPTLPLGPTPEQLLGKAVTGLRSPVTFRPEGPQASGGPG
;
A
#
# COMPACT_ATOMS: atom_id res chain seq x y z
N MET A 1 14.41 6.17 -18.51
CA MET A 1 13.40 5.32 -17.85
C MET A 1 12.91 4.21 -18.77
N LEU A 2 12.58 4.51 -20.03
CA LEU A 2 12.23 3.48 -21.02
C LEU A 2 13.33 2.40 -21.19
N ASP A 3 14.61 2.76 -21.11
CA ASP A 3 15.74 1.81 -21.18
C ASP A 3 15.79 0.81 -20.02
N LEU A 4 15.08 1.10 -18.93
CA LEU A 4 14.98 0.22 -17.77
C LEU A 4 13.80 -0.75 -17.91
N LEU A 5 12.70 -0.29 -18.52
CA LEU A 5 11.45 -1.04 -18.64
C LEU A 5 11.36 -1.84 -19.95
N TYR A 6 12.08 -1.43 -20.98
CA TYR A 6 11.96 -1.98 -22.33
C TYR A 6 13.31 -2.37 -22.92
N PRO A 7 13.38 -3.55 -23.57
CA PRO A 7 14.49 -3.88 -24.44
C PRO A 7 14.62 -2.88 -25.62
N PRO A 8 15.83 -2.64 -26.15
CA PRO A 8 16.08 -1.62 -27.19
C PRO A 8 15.22 -1.77 -28.45
N HIS A 9 14.90 -3.01 -28.86
CA HIS A 9 14.09 -3.27 -30.04
C HIS A 9 12.61 -2.90 -29.87
N PHE A 10 12.15 -2.65 -28.64
CA PHE A 10 10.81 -2.12 -28.38
C PHE A 10 10.76 -0.60 -28.46
N HIS A 11 11.89 0.12 -28.37
CA HIS A 11 11.89 1.59 -28.28
C HIS A 11 11.31 2.25 -29.52
N ALA A 12 11.63 1.74 -30.72
CA ALA A 12 11.07 2.23 -31.98
C ALA A 12 9.54 2.03 -32.10
N ARG A 13 8.94 1.19 -31.24
CA ARG A 13 7.51 0.90 -31.20
C ARG A 13 6.77 1.72 -30.13
N VAL A 14 7.48 2.45 -29.28
CA VAL A 14 6.88 3.33 -28.26
C VAL A 14 6.45 4.62 -28.94
N LEU A 15 5.24 4.62 -29.51
CA LEU A 15 4.59 5.82 -30.00
C LEU A 15 3.68 6.40 -28.90
N PRO A 16 3.57 7.74 -28.76
CA PRO A 16 2.62 8.33 -27.82
C PRO A 16 1.21 7.78 -28.01
N GLY A 17 0.57 7.32 -26.94
CA GLY A 17 -0.78 6.75 -26.96
C GLY A 17 -0.88 5.30 -27.45
N SER A 18 0.23 4.67 -27.87
CA SER A 18 0.26 3.24 -28.18
C SER A 18 0.00 2.38 -26.94
N GLU A 19 -0.36 1.11 -27.12
CA GLU A 19 -0.50 0.17 -26.00
C GLU A 19 0.78 0.06 -25.17
N LEU A 20 1.93 0.13 -25.82
CA LEU A 20 3.23 0.06 -25.16
C LEU A 20 3.53 1.32 -24.31
N ASP A 21 3.18 2.50 -24.83
CA ASP A 21 3.29 3.75 -24.07
C ASP A 21 2.33 3.75 -22.87
N ARG A 22 1.08 3.29 -23.06
CA ARG A 22 0.10 3.14 -21.96
C ARG A 22 0.58 2.17 -20.90
N ALA A 23 1.11 1.01 -21.29
CA ALA A 23 1.69 0.04 -20.38
C ALA A 23 2.90 0.64 -19.63
N ALA A 24 3.76 1.43 -20.30
CA ALA A 24 4.90 2.10 -19.67
C ALA A 24 4.43 3.01 -18.55
N ASN A 25 3.50 3.90 -18.88
CA ASN A 25 2.96 4.89 -17.96
C ASN A 25 2.23 4.21 -16.79
N LEU A 26 1.58 3.06 -17.03
CA LEU A 26 1.00 2.25 -15.98
C LEU A 26 2.05 1.67 -15.02
N LEU A 27 3.12 1.05 -15.54
CA LEU A 27 4.19 0.53 -14.69
C LEU A 27 4.83 1.65 -13.83
N VAL A 28 4.99 2.84 -14.41
CA VAL A 28 5.50 4.02 -13.72
C VAL A 28 4.55 4.49 -12.63
N SER A 29 3.24 4.53 -12.88
CA SER A 29 2.28 4.94 -11.85
C SER A 29 2.29 4.00 -10.65
N TRP A 30 2.46 2.68 -10.87
CA TRP A 30 2.63 1.72 -9.78
C TRP A 30 3.94 1.90 -9.00
N LEU A 31 5.03 2.28 -9.67
CA LEU A 31 6.29 2.65 -8.99
C LEU A 31 6.13 3.90 -8.11
N VAL A 32 5.50 4.94 -8.66
CA VAL A 32 5.21 6.18 -7.92
C VAL A 32 4.29 5.90 -6.73
N HIS A 33 3.29 5.04 -6.92
CA HIS A 33 2.42 4.60 -5.82
C HIS A 33 3.22 3.89 -4.72
N ALA A 34 4.10 2.94 -5.08
CA ALA A 34 4.94 2.26 -4.10
C ALA A 34 5.89 3.22 -3.37
N GLU A 35 6.48 4.20 -4.07
CA GLU A 35 7.27 5.27 -3.45
C GLU A 35 6.43 6.08 -2.44
N ALA A 36 5.20 6.46 -2.79
CA ALA A 36 4.30 7.16 -1.89
C ALA A 36 3.95 6.33 -0.64
N LEU A 37 3.76 5.02 -0.77
CA LEU A 37 3.56 4.10 0.36
C LEU A 37 4.80 4.01 1.27
N LEU A 38 6.01 4.10 0.71
CA LEU A 38 7.25 4.01 1.46
C LEU A 38 7.62 5.33 2.15
N THR A 39 7.17 6.46 1.62
CA THR A 39 7.55 7.80 2.08
C THR A 39 6.49 8.49 2.94
N ARG A 40 5.27 7.95 3.00
CA ARG A 40 4.18 8.51 3.81
C ARG A 40 4.45 8.49 5.31
N ARG A 41 3.84 9.47 5.99
CA ARG A 41 3.97 9.70 7.44
C ARG A 41 2.66 9.53 8.19
N ASP A 42 1.55 9.31 7.53
CA ASP A 42 0.27 9.04 8.18
C ASP A 42 0.22 7.65 8.84
N ILE A 43 0.85 6.65 8.22
CA ILE A 43 0.88 5.25 8.68
C ILE A 43 2.30 4.70 8.61
N GLN A 44 2.78 4.10 9.71
CA GLN A 44 4.10 3.47 9.82
C GLN A 44 4.14 2.09 9.14
N LEU A 45 4.01 2.04 7.82
CA LEU A 45 4.04 0.80 7.04
C LEU A 45 5.37 0.04 7.18
N ALA A 46 6.49 0.74 7.30
CA ALA A 46 7.80 0.11 7.56
C ALA A 46 7.84 -0.60 8.92
N ALA A 47 7.24 -0.01 9.95
CA ALA A 47 7.12 -0.66 11.26
C ALA A 47 6.20 -1.88 11.17
N ALA A 48 5.07 -1.77 10.47
CA ALA A 48 4.17 -2.89 10.22
C ALA A 48 4.90 -4.04 9.52
N HIS A 49 5.61 -3.75 8.42
CA HIS A 49 6.38 -4.72 7.65
C HIS A 49 7.43 -5.44 8.51
N ASN A 50 8.26 -4.71 9.24
CA ASN A 50 9.29 -5.30 10.10
C ASN A 50 8.66 -6.20 11.17
N LYS A 51 7.55 -5.76 11.76
CA LYS A 51 6.85 -6.52 12.80
C LYS A 51 6.20 -7.78 12.24
N VAL A 52 5.60 -7.71 11.05
CA VAL A 52 5.03 -8.87 10.34
C VAL A 52 6.15 -9.85 10.00
N LYS A 53 7.22 -9.37 9.38
CA LYS A 53 8.40 -10.17 9.01
C LYS A 53 9.01 -10.90 10.20
N HIS A 54 9.06 -10.25 11.37
CA HIS A 54 9.66 -10.83 12.58
C HIS A 54 8.65 -11.51 13.52
N GLY A 55 7.35 -11.50 13.20
CA GLY A 55 6.29 -12.09 14.02
C GLY A 55 6.09 -11.42 15.39
N LEU A 56 6.53 -10.17 15.57
CA LEU A 56 6.56 -9.48 16.86
C LEU A 56 5.57 -8.34 16.93
N ALA A 57 4.70 -8.34 17.96
CA ALA A 57 3.72 -7.27 18.22
C ALA A 57 2.82 -6.95 17.01
N VAL A 58 2.45 -8.00 16.27
CA VAL A 58 1.44 -7.98 15.22
C VAL A 58 0.36 -8.99 15.57
N ARG A 59 -0.91 -8.60 15.41
CA ARG A 59 -2.04 -9.50 15.52
C ARG A 59 -2.93 -9.37 14.28
N PRO A 60 -3.15 -10.45 13.51
CA PRO A 60 -4.19 -10.46 12.50
C PRO A 60 -5.56 -10.44 13.18
N ARG A 61 -6.50 -9.70 12.61
CA ARG A 61 -7.88 -9.58 13.09
C ARG A 61 -8.84 -9.71 11.93
N ASN A 62 -9.82 -10.59 12.08
CA ASN A 62 -10.97 -10.73 11.19
C ASN A 62 -12.29 -10.70 11.97
N ASP A 63 -12.21 -10.34 13.25
CA ASP A 63 -13.28 -10.31 14.23
C ASP A 63 -13.81 -8.89 14.49
N LEU A 64 -13.24 -7.88 13.83
CA LEU A 64 -13.59 -6.48 14.02
C LEU A 64 -14.34 -5.94 12.80
N ARG A 65 -15.41 -5.21 13.08
CA ARG A 65 -16.06 -4.33 12.14
C ARG A 65 -16.29 -2.97 12.81
N ILE A 66 -15.90 -1.90 12.13
CA ILE A 66 -16.05 -0.51 12.57
C ILE A 66 -16.61 0.27 11.40
N ASP A 67 -17.82 0.77 11.56
CA ASP A 67 -18.47 1.65 10.59
C ASP A 67 -18.75 3.01 11.23
N MET A 68 -18.68 4.06 10.41
CA MET A 68 -19.06 5.41 10.78
C MET A 68 -20.45 5.70 10.22
N PHE A 69 -21.32 6.29 11.03
CA PHE A 69 -22.68 6.68 10.64
C PHE A 69 -22.74 8.21 10.55
N GLU A 70 -23.25 8.74 9.44
CA GLU A 70 -23.44 10.19 9.28
C GLU A 70 -24.57 10.73 10.18
N ASN A 71 -25.56 9.88 10.50
CA ASN A 71 -26.65 10.19 11.40
C ASN A 71 -26.54 9.34 12.66
N ASP A 72 -26.93 9.90 13.81
CA ASP A 72 -27.03 9.17 15.07
C ASP A 72 -27.92 7.92 14.83
N PRO A 73 -27.41 6.69 15.04
CA PRO A 73 -28.22 5.48 14.91
C PRO A 73 -29.29 5.51 16.00
N ALA A 74 -30.42 6.13 15.67
CA ALA A 74 -31.64 6.32 16.47
C ALA A 74 -31.51 6.01 17.98
N SER A 75 -31.54 7.07 18.79
CA SER A 75 -31.84 7.09 20.23
C SER A 75 -30.87 6.38 21.17
N GLY A 76 -29.68 6.97 21.36
CA GLY A 76 -28.97 6.99 22.66
C GLY A 76 -28.59 5.65 23.30
N GLY A 77 -28.71 4.54 22.57
CA GLY A 77 -28.46 3.18 23.04
C GLY A 77 -27.22 2.56 22.40
N LEU A 78 -26.80 1.41 22.94
CA LEU A 78 -25.72 0.58 22.37
C LEU A 78 -26.16 -0.24 21.15
N GLU A 79 -27.42 -0.12 20.72
CA GLU A 79 -28.02 -0.91 19.66
C GLU A 79 -28.34 -0.03 18.46
N ALA A 80 -27.80 -0.38 17.29
CA ALA A 80 -28.09 0.28 16.02
C ALA A 80 -28.98 -0.63 15.15
N PRO A 81 -30.04 -0.11 14.51
CA PRO A 81 -30.86 -0.91 13.61
C PRO A 81 -30.04 -1.34 12.39
N VAL A 82 -30.28 -2.55 11.87
CA VAL A 82 -29.57 -3.09 10.69
C VAL A 82 -29.73 -2.17 9.46
N SER A 83 -30.86 -1.47 9.34
CA SER A 83 -31.06 -0.47 8.30
C SER A 83 -30.06 0.69 8.35
N ALA A 84 -29.55 1.06 9.52
CA ALA A 84 -28.51 2.09 9.64
C ALA A 84 -27.19 1.63 9.00
N MET A 85 -26.91 0.32 8.95
CA MET A 85 -25.72 -0.24 8.32
C MET A 85 -25.70 -0.01 6.80
N GLN A 86 -26.86 0.16 6.16
CA GLN A 86 -26.95 0.35 4.71
C GLN A 86 -26.31 1.65 4.23
N ASN A 87 -26.31 2.68 5.09
CA ASN A 87 -25.74 4.00 4.81
C ASN A 87 -24.45 4.26 5.61
N SER A 88 -23.86 3.21 6.17
CA SER A 88 -22.66 3.32 6.99
C SER A 88 -21.40 3.37 6.12
N ILE A 89 -20.39 4.10 6.59
CA ILE A 89 -19.09 4.22 5.95
C ILE A 89 -18.14 3.23 6.64
N PRO A 90 -17.78 2.10 6.00
CA PRO A 90 -16.92 1.10 6.63
C PRO A 90 -15.49 1.63 6.78
N VAL A 91 -15.02 1.72 8.02
CA VAL A 91 -13.63 2.04 8.34
C VAL A 91 -12.82 0.74 8.38
N ILE A 92 -13.28 -0.25 9.15
CA ILE A 92 -12.73 -1.60 9.23
C ILE A 92 -13.86 -2.59 8.93
N ASP A 93 -13.79 -3.31 7.82
CA ASP A 93 -14.81 -4.28 7.38
C ASP A 93 -14.18 -5.55 6.77
N ARG A 94 -12.86 -5.65 6.86
CA ARG A 94 -12.00 -6.65 6.21
C ARG A 94 -10.94 -7.13 7.20
N PRO A 95 -10.20 -8.21 6.86
CA PRO A 95 -9.01 -8.57 7.61
C PRO A 95 -8.12 -7.35 7.87
N SER A 96 -7.60 -7.25 9.08
CA SER A 96 -6.81 -6.12 9.53
C SER A 96 -5.62 -6.60 10.34
N VAL A 97 -4.61 -5.74 10.41
CA VAL A 97 -3.37 -6.00 11.12
C VAL A 97 -3.23 -4.97 12.22
N LEU A 98 -3.22 -5.43 13.46
CA LEU A 98 -2.99 -4.60 14.64
C LEU A 98 -1.52 -4.66 15.01
N PHE A 99 -0.85 -3.52 15.11
CA PHE A 99 0.55 -3.47 15.52
C PHE A 99 0.88 -2.23 16.37
N LEU A 100 1.84 -2.38 17.26
CA LEU A 100 2.36 -1.29 18.09
C LEU A 100 3.54 -0.63 17.37
N SER A 101 3.54 0.68 17.19
CA SER A 101 4.67 1.40 16.57
C SER A 101 4.92 2.73 17.28
N ARG A 102 6.05 3.38 16.98
CA ARG A 102 6.27 4.77 17.40
C ARG A 102 5.72 5.70 16.32
N PRO A 103 5.16 6.86 16.68
CA PRO A 103 4.72 7.82 15.69
C PRO A 103 5.89 8.25 14.78
N PRO A 104 5.60 8.64 13.53
CA PRO A 104 6.58 9.22 12.63
C PRO A 104 7.29 10.41 13.28
N ARG A 105 8.58 10.53 13.01
CA ARG A 105 9.41 11.62 13.52
C ARG A 105 8.93 12.95 12.94
N ALA A 106 8.23 13.74 13.77
CA ALA A 106 8.18 15.20 13.58
C ALA A 106 9.52 15.80 14.06
N GLU A 107 9.97 16.90 13.46
CA GLU A 107 11.26 17.55 13.80
C GLU A 107 11.42 17.77 15.32
N ASP A 108 10.31 18.04 16.03
CA ASP A 108 10.29 18.33 17.46
C ASP A 108 9.57 17.27 18.34
N SER A 109 9.35 16.04 17.86
CA SER A 109 8.65 15.02 18.67
C SER A 109 9.61 14.14 19.49
N PRO A 110 9.47 14.09 20.83
CA PRO A 110 10.22 13.13 21.65
C PRO A 110 9.88 11.68 21.29
N ARG A 111 10.89 10.80 21.40
CA ARG A 111 10.90 9.41 20.88
C ARG A 111 10.10 8.39 21.71
N GLU A 112 9.35 8.84 22.71
CA GLU A 112 8.89 8.00 23.83
C GLU A 112 7.43 7.54 23.74
N CYS A 113 6.67 8.04 22.76
CA CYS A 113 5.28 7.64 22.58
C CYS A 113 5.17 6.33 21.77
N LEU A 114 4.31 5.42 22.22
CA LEU A 114 3.85 4.24 21.48
C LEU A 114 2.40 4.46 21.02
N GLU A 115 2.12 4.07 19.79
CA GLU A 115 0.80 4.08 19.17
C GLU A 115 0.42 2.68 18.70
N LEU A 116 -0.83 2.33 18.92
CA LEU A 116 -1.45 1.15 18.36
C LEU A 116 -2.10 1.51 17.03
N THR A 117 -1.72 0.82 15.98
CA THR A 117 -2.26 1.00 14.63
C THR A 117 -3.04 -0.25 14.23
N LEU A 118 -4.31 -0.07 13.90
CA LEU A 118 -5.15 -1.07 13.26
C LEU A 118 -5.24 -0.75 11.77
N LEU A 119 -4.58 -1.54 10.94
CA LEU A 119 -4.50 -1.34 9.50
C LEU A 119 -5.47 -2.27 8.77
N ARG A 120 -6.41 -1.72 7.99
CA ARG A 120 -7.27 -2.54 7.11
C ARG A 120 -6.44 -3.11 5.97
N VAL A 121 -6.57 -4.41 5.72
CA VAL A 121 -5.94 -5.11 4.60
C VAL A 121 -7.00 -5.42 3.57
N ASP A 122 -6.97 -4.70 2.45
CA ASP A 122 -7.79 -5.06 1.29
C ASP A 122 -7.03 -6.06 0.42
N LEU A 123 -7.32 -7.35 0.59
CA LEU A 123 -6.58 -8.42 -0.06
C LEU A 123 -6.57 -8.33 -1.60
N PRO A 124 -7.68 -8.03 -2.30
CA PRO A 124 -7.66 -7.82 -3.74
C PRO A 124 -6.68 -6.71 -4.16
N SER A 125 -6.67 -5.59 -3.44
CA SER A 125 -5.72 -4.49 -3.68
C SER A 125 -4.27 -4.93 -3.47
N VAL A 126 -3.97 -5.61 -2.37
CA VAL A 126 -2.61 -6.11 -2.09
C VAL A 126 -2.13 -7.09 -3.17
N LEU A 127 -3.01 -7.97 -3.65
CA LEU A 127 -2.67 -8.91 -4.72
C LEU A 127 -2.40 -8.20 -6.05
N ALA A 128 -3.21 -7.21 -6.40
CA ALA A 128 -3.00 -6.41 -7.60
C ALA A 128 -1.71 -5.58 -7.51
N GLU A 129 -1.46 -4.90 -6.38
CA GLU A 129 -0.20 -4.21 -6.08
C GLU A 129 1.00 -5.15 -6.26
N THR A 130 0.93 -6.35 -5.67
CA THR A 130 1.99 -7.35 -5.76
C THR A 130 2.22 -7.80 -7.19
N TYR A 131 1.15 -8.08 -7.96
CA TYR A 131 1.23 -8.48 -9.36
C TYR A 131 1.86 -7.38 -10.23
N MET A 132 1.45 -6.13 -10.03
CA MET A 132 1.96 -4.99 -10.77
C MET A 132 3.44 -4.74 -10.48
N LEU A 133 3.84 -4.76 -9.21
CA LEU A 133 5.25 -4.61 -8.83
C LEU A 133 6.10 -5.80 -9.30
N ALA A 134 5.60 -7.03 -9.21
CA ALA A 134 6.28 -8.20 -9.76
C ALA A 134 6.50 -8.07 -11.27
N THR A 135 5.53 -7.53 -12.00
CA THR A 135 5.64 -7.27 -13.45
C THR A 135 6.69 -6.21 -13.75
N VAL A 136 6.73 -5.11 -12.99
CA VAL A 136 7.80 -4.10 -13.09
C VAL A 136 9.17 -4.76 -12.86
N HIS A 137 9.33 -5.51 -11.77
CA HIS A 137 10.58 -6.20 -11.47
C HIS A 137 10.97 -7.16 -12.59
N ALA A 138 10.05 -7.96 -13.12
CA ALA A 138 10.32 -8.87 -14.23
C ALA A 138 10.82 -8.13 -15.48
N ALA A 139 10.20 -7.00 -15.84
CA ALA A 139 10.60 -6.18 -16.99
C ALA A 139 12.01 -5.59 -16.80
N VAL A 140 12.29 -5.06 -15.60
CA VAL A 140 13.59 -4.48 -15.26
C VAL A 140 14.69 -5.54 -15.25
N PHE A 141 14.45 -6.68 -14.58
CA PHE A 141 15.43 -7.75 -14.52
C PHE A 141 15.68 -8.38 -15.88
N HIS A 142 14.64 -8.58 -16.71
CA HIS A 142 14.83 -9.05 -18.08
C HIS A 142 15.73 -8.09 -18.88
N THR A 143 15.44 -6.79 -18.84
CA THR A 143 16.19 -5.77 -19.58
C THR A 143 17.64 -5.67 -19.10
N ALA A 144 17.87 -5.78 -17.79
CA ALA A 144 19.20 -5.82 -17.22
C ALA A 144 19.97 -7.11 -17.58
N ALA A 145 19.30 -8.27 -17.55
CA ALA A 145 19.89 -9.57 -17.83
C ALA A 145 20.41 -9.70 -19.26
N ARG A 146 19.80 -8.98 -20.23
CA ARG A 146 20.26 -8.96 -21.63
C ARG A 146 21.70 -8.49 -21.80
N ARG A 147 22.25 -7.72 -20.86
CA ARG A 147 23.67 -7.33 -20.86
C ARG A 147 24.63 -8.51 -20.71
N TYR A 148 24.12 -9.64 -20.21
CA TYR A 148 24.88 -10.86 -19.95
C TYR A 148 24.48 -12.00 -20.90
N GLU A 149 23.70 -11.70 -21.93
CA GLU A 149 23.31 -12.66 -22.95
C GLU A 149 24.56 -13.20 -23.65
N GLY A 150 24.76 -14.52 -23.61
CA GLY A 150 25.96 -15.19 -24.13
C GLY A 150 27.14 -15.34 -23.16
N LEU A 151 27.06 -14.81 -21.92
CA LEU A 151 28.08 -14.99 -20.88
C LEU A 151 27.79 -16.16 -19.93
N GLY A 152 26.58 -16.73 -19.98
CA GLY A 152 26.17 -17.84 -19.12
C GLY A 152 26.44 -19.21 -19.74
N THR A 153 27.10 -20.09 -18.99
CA THR A 153 27.33 -21.51 -19.33
C THR A 153 26.19 -22.44 -18.90
N ASP A 154 25.22 -21.93 -18.14
CA ASP A 154 24.19 -22.74 -17.48
C ASP A 154 22.92 -22.85 -18.32
N ALA A 155 22.24 -24.00 -18.20
CA ALA A 155 21.01 -24.34 -18.91
C ALA A 155 19.80 -23.45 -18.56
N ILE A 156 19.94 -22.53 -17.61
CA ILE A 156 18.88 -21.62 -17.16
C ILE A 156 19.05 -20.30 -17.94
N GLY A 157 18.40 -20.22 -19.10
CA GLY A 157 18.40 -19.02 -19.94
C GLY A 157 17.67 -17.81 -19.31
N ILE A 158 17.73 -16.67 -20.00
CA ILE A 158 17.01 -15.45 -19.58
C ILE A 158 15.49 -15.71 -19.73
N PRO A 159 14.68 -15.52 -18.66
CA PRO A 159 13.23 -15.66 -18.75
C PRO A 159 12.61 -14.73 -19.80
N PRO A 160 11.47 -15.09 -20.41
CA PRO A 160 10.82 -14.23 -21.39
C PRO A 160 10.40 -12.88 -20.78
N PHE A 161 10.36 -11.85 -21.63
CA PHE A 161 9.87 -10.53 -21.23
C PHE A 161 8.39 -10.64 -20.83
N PRO A 162 7.96 -10.04 -19.70
CA PRO A 162 6.60 -10.21 -19.21
C PRO A 162 5.56 -9.58 -20.14
N THR A 163 4.36 -10.14 -20.14
CA THR A 163 3.19 -9.47 -20.73
C THR A 163 2.86 -8.24 -19.91
N LEU A 164 2.75 -7.10 -20.57
CA LEU A 164 2.52 -5.84 -19.89
C LEU A 164 1.01 -5.56 -19.75
N PRO A 165 0.53 -5.28 -18.53
CA PRO A 165 -0.85 -4.94 -18.29
C PRO A 165 -1.18 -3.54 -18.83
N LEU A 166 -2.46 -3.33 -19.17
CA LEU A 166 -3.00 -2.04 -19.63
C LEU A 166 -3.89 -1.34 -18.59
N GLY A 167 -4.08 -1.97 -17.43
CA GLY A 167 -4.79 -1.41 -16.29
C GLY A 167 -5.07 -2.48 -15.23
N PRO A 168 -5.66 -2.10 -14.07
CA PRO A 168 -6.01 -0.74 -13.67
C PRO A 168 -4.81 0.08 -13.14
N THR A 169 -4.90 1.41 -13.18
CA THR A 169 -3.95 2.30 -12.46
C THR A 169 -4.17 2.19 -10.95
N PRO A 170 -3.18 2.60 -10.12
CA PRO A 170 -3.36 2.65 -8.67
C PRO A 170 -4.59 3.44 -8.27
N GLU A 171 -4.85 4.61 -8.87
CA GLU A 171 -6.01 5.44 -8.56
C GLU A 171 -7.33 4.75 -8.92
N GLN A 172 -7.36 4.03 -10.04
CA GLN A 172 -8.55 3.31 -10.50
C GLN A 172 -8.92 2.14 -9.58
N LEU A 173 -7.91 1.48 -9.00
CA LEU A 173 -8.13 0.32 -8.15
C LEU A 173 -8.30 0.68 -6.68
N LEU A 174 -7.46 1.58 -6.17
CA LEU A 174 -7.29 1.83 -4.74
C LEU A 174 -8.03 3.09 -4.27
N GLY A 175 -8.46 3.95 -5.18
CA GLY A 175 -8.99 5.26 -4.83
C GLY A 175 -7.96 6.09 -4.05
N LYS A 176 -8.33 6.60 -2.87
CA LYS A 176 -7.51 7.56 -2.08
C LYS A 176 -6.85 7.03 -0.81
N ALA A 177 -7.18 5.87 -0.25
CA ALA A 177 -6.82 5.62 1.16
C ALA A 177 -6.38 4.19 1.50
N VAL A 178 -5.19 4.09 2.08
CA VAL A 178 -4.92 3.06 3.08
C VAL A 178 -5.74 3.43 4.31
N THR A 179 -6.73 2.60 4.64
CA THR A 179 -7.63 2.88 5.77
C THR A 179 -7.11 2.20 7.02
N GLY A 180 -7.01 2.95 8.11
CA GLY A 180 -6.60 2.41 9.39
C GLY A 180 -6.91 3.37 10.53
N LEU A 181 -6.85 2.86 11.74
CA LEU A 181 -7.03 3.63 12.96
C LEU A 181 -5.72 3.67 13.75
N ARG A 182 -5.42 4.83 14.32
CA ARG A 182 -4.26 5.05 15.19
C ARG A 182 -4.74 5.53 16.54
N SER A 183 -4.20 4.96 17.61
CA SER A 183 -4.51 5.37 18.97
C SER A 183 -3.24 5.40 19.82
N PRO A 184 -2.98 6.47 20.60
CA PRO A 184 -1.85 6.50 21.51
C PRO A 184 -2.04 5.49 22.65
N VAL A 185 -0.99 4.73 22.97
CA VAL A 185 -0.95 3.77 24.09
C VAL A 185 -0.25 4.37 25.30
N THR A 186 0.75 5.21 25.07
CA THR A 186 1.48 5.91 26.13
C THR A 186 1.40 7.41 25.90
N PHE A 187 1.23 8.19 26.97
CA PHE A 187 1.21 9.65 26.88
C PHE A 187 2.63 10.23 26.98
N ARG A 188 2.83 11.43 26.42
CA ARG A 188 4.05 12.23 26.69
C ARG A 188 4.09 12.59 28.19
N PRO A 189 5.28 12.66 28.81
CA PRO A 189 5.43 13.23 30.16
C PRO A 189 4.90 14.66 30.28
N GLU A 190 4.87 15.42 29.18
CA GLU A 190 4.44 16.84 29.14
C GLU A 190 2.96 17.06 28.78
N GLY A 191 2.13 16.00 28.79
CA GLY A 191 0.70 16.10 28.55
C GLY A 191 0.29 16.13 27.06
N PRO A 192 -1.01 16.04 26.76
CA PRO A 192 -1.50 15.89 25.39
C PRO A 192 -1.57 17.26 24.70
N GLN A 193 -0.61 17.59 23.85
CA GLN A 193 -0.86 18.57 22.79
C GLN A 193 -1.66 17.88 21.69
N ALA A 194 -2.99 17.92 21.84
CA ALA A 194 -3.93 17.63 20.78
C ALA A 194 -3.90 18.79 19.77
N SER A 195 -3.08 18.65 18.73
CA SER A 195 -3.26 19.45 17.51
C SER A 195 -2.94 18.57 16.29
N GLY A 196 -3.76 17.56 16.08
CA GLY A 196 -3.88 16.87 14.81
C GLY A 196 -5.28 17.14 14.27
N GLY A 197 -5.40 18.09 13.34
CA GLY A 197 -6.62 18.25 12.56
C GLY A 197 -6.95 16.98 11.78
N PRO A 198 -8.22 16.79 11.37
CA PRO A 198 -8.64 15.60 10.63
C PRO A 198 -7.83 15.49 9.33
N GLY A 199 -7.12 14.37 9.17
CA GLY A 199 -6.49 13.94 7.93
C GLY A 199 -7.30 12.86 7.24
#